data_AF-A0A8H7FY85-F1
#
_entry.id   AF-A0A8H7FY85-F1
#
_cell.length_a   1.000
_cell.length_b   1.000
_cell.length_c   1.000
_cell.angle_alpha   90.00
_cell.angle_beta   90.00
_cell.angle_gamma   90.00
#
_symmetry.space_group_name_H-M   'P 1'
#
loop_
_entity.id
_entity.type
_entity.pdbx_description
1 polymer ?
#
loop_
_entity_poly.entity_id
_entity_poly.type
_entity_poly.pdbx_seq_one_letter_code
_entity_poly.pdbx_strand_id
1 'polypeptide(L)'
;MVQVASKFLVFGAMFATTYALSLPKRDITQVEADIASISTQVTSLDTAVNAFPDTGGSLTQALAINTASKNLTTTIASATTDVQAVPLPIAESDADTIFSAVQAFVPTIVDALTAIIAKKPSFDALIVADQLVSQDLASLNSTTSAFEAALVAAAPVGVTFATT
;
A
#
# COMPACT_ATOMS: atom_id res chain seq x y z
N MET A 1 21.30 -74.32 -25.30
CA MET A 1 21.23 -72.94 -24.75
C MET A 1 20.99 -72.01 -25.95
N VAL A 2 19.75 -71.88 -26.42
CA VAL A 2 18.69 -70.91 -26.02
C VAL A 2 18.88 -69.52 -26.67
N GLN A 3 18.05 -69.27 -27.72
CA GLN A 3 17.27 -68.06 -28.09
C GLN A 3 17.95 -66.66 -28.17
N VAL A 4 18.00 -65.98 -29.34
CA VAL A 4 16.96 -65.20 -30.08
C VAL A 4 16.85 -63.71 -29.68
N ALA A 5 16.85 -62.87 -30.73
CA ALA A 5 16.23 -61.54 -30.91
C ALA A 5 17.01 -60.24 -30.61
N SER A 6 17.16 -59.45 -31.69
CA SER A 6 17.25 -57.99 -31.76
C SER A 6 16.43 -57.25 -30.72
N LYS A 7 16.94 -56.12 -30.21
CA LYS A 7 16.12 -54.93 -29.90
C LYS A 7 16.90 -53.63 -30.15
N PHE A 8 16.46 -52.91 -31.18
CA PHE A 8 16.52 -51.45 -31.25
C PHE A 8 16.06 -50.86 -29.91
N LEU A 9 16.87 -50.00 -29.30
CA LEU A 9 16.40 -48.96 -28.39
C LEU A 9 17.21 -47.68 -28.65
N VAL A 10 16.77 -46.96 -29.68
CA VAL A 10 16.98 -45.52 -29.79
C VAL A 10 16.18 -44.89 -28.66
N PHE A 11 16.83 -44.43 -27.61
CA PHE A 11 16.23 -43.51 -26.65
C PHE A 11 16.73 -42.11 -26.97
N GLY A 12 15.88 -41.36 -27.68
CA GLY A 12 16.08 -39.93 -27.87
C GLY A 12 16.01 -39.23 -26.52
N ALA A 13 17.11 -38.61 -26.13
CA ALA A 13 17.10 -37.59 -25.08
C ALA A 13 16.39 -36.35 -25.65
N MET A 14 15.06 -36.30 -25.51
CA MET A 14 14.38 -35.00 -25.50
C MET A 14 14.88 -34.27 -24.25
N PHE A 15 15.77 -33.33 -24.43
CA PHE A 15 15.91 -32.23 -23.49
C PHE A 15 14.59 -31.46 -23.56
N ALA A 16 13.68 -31.75 -22.62
CA ALA A 16 12.59 -30.85 -22.32
C ALA A 16 13.24 -29.58 -21.74
N THR A 17 13.57 -28.63 -22.62
CA THR A 17 13.77 -27.24 -22.19
C THR A 17 12.43 -26.81 -21.64
N THR A 18 12.28 -26.89 -20.33
CA THR A 18 11.22 -26.15 -19.66
C THR A 18 11.55 -24.69 -19.90
N TYR A 19 10.88 -24.09 -20.88
CA TYR A 19 10.69 -22.66 -20.85
C TYR A 19 9.87 -22.41 -19.59
N ALA A 20 10.56 -22.11 -18.49
CA ALA A 20 9.95 -21.36 -17.43
C ALA A 20 9.48 -20.08 -18.13
N LEU A 21 8.16 -20.01 -18.39
CA LEU A 21 7.52 -18.76 -18.71
C LEU A 21 7.77 -17.89 -17.48
N SER A 22 8.82 -17.08 -17.54
CA SER A 22 8.98 -15.93 -16.67
C SER A 22 7.75 -15.08 -16.91
N LEU A 23 6.70 -15.31 -16.14
CA LEU A 23 5.54 -14.43 -16.10
C LEU A 23 6.11 -13.03 -15.83
N PRO A 24 5.84 -12.04 -16.70
CA PRO A 24 6.37 -10.72 -16.50
C PRO A 24 5.81 -10.18 -15.18
N LYS A 25 6.69 -9.99 -14.18
CA LYS A 25 6.88 -8.85 -13.24
C LYS A 25 5.72 -7.87 -12.91
N ARG A 26 4.47 -8.17 -13.26
CA ARG A 26 3.36 -7.21 -13.28
C ARG A 26 2.80 -6.84 -11.90
N ASP A 27 3.16 -7.54 -10.83
CA ASP A 27 2.50 -7.39 -9.53
C ASP A 27 3.20 -6.42 -8.56
N ILE A 28 4.52 -6.52 -8.41
CA ILE A 28 5.26 -5.64 -7.48
C ILE A 28 5.34 -4.21 -7.99
N THR A 29 5.55 -4.02 -9.29
CA THR A 29 5.63 -2.67 -9.88
C THR A 29 4.31 -1.91 -9.72
N GLN A 30 3.16 -2.60 -9.72
CA GLN A 30 1.88 -1.97 -9.42
C GLN A 30 1.82 -1.54 -7.95
N VAL A 31 2.21 -2.41 -7.02
CA VAL A 31 2.31 -2.06 -5.58
C VAL A 31 3.22 -0.85 -5.35
N GLU A 32 4.38 -0.79 -6.00
CA GLU A 32 5.28 0.36 -5.93
C GLU A 32 4.61 1.66 -6.46
N ALA A 33 3.88 1.57 -7.57
CA ALA A 33 3.14 2.69 -8.13
C ALA A 33 1.97 3.14 -7.22
N ASP A 34 1.32 2.20 -6.54
CA ASP A 34 0.27 2.49 -5.59
C ASP A 34 0.83 3.18 -4.34
N ILE A 35 1.98 2.73 -3.84
CA ILE A 35 2.68 3.38 -2.72
C ILE A 35 3.12 4.80 -3.09
N ALA A 36 3.59 5.03 -4.32
CA ALA A 36 3.88 6.38 -4.81
C ALA A 36 2.60 7.25 -4.90
N SER A 37 1.48 6.65 -5.27
CA SER A 37 0.17 7.31 -5.28
C SER A 37 -0.32 7.64 -3.87
N ILE A 38 -0.14 6.72 -2.90
CA ILE A 38 -0.42 6.95 -1.48
C ILE A 38 0.42 8.12 -0.97
N SER A 39 1.72 8.15 -1.25
CA SER A 39 2.61 9.25 -0.86
C SER A 39 2.13 10.61 -1.39
N THR A 40 1.67 10.64 -2.65
CA THR A 40 1.08 11.84 -3.27
C THR A 40 -0.20 12.27 -2.55
N GLN A 41 -1.08 11.33 -2.19
CA GLN A 41 -2.32 11.63 -1.48
C GLN A 41 -2.10 12.02 -0.02
N VAL A 42 -1.12 11.43 0.67
CA VAL A 42 -0.68 11.84 2.01
C VAL A 42 -0.21 13.29 1.97
N THR A 43 0.62 13.66 1.00
CA THR A 43 1.10 15.04 0.81
C THR A 43 -0.06 16.00 0.51
N SER A 44 -1.05 15.56 -0.27
CA SER A 44 -2.24 16.36 -0.59
C SER A 44 -3.13 16.58 0.64
N LEU A 45 -3.32 15.55 1.46
CA LEU A 45 -4.05 15.65 2.72
C LEU A 45 -3.33 16.59 3.69
N ASP A 46 -2.02 16.41 3.85
CA ASP A 46 -1.17 17.25 4.70
C ASP A 46 -1.26 18.73 4.29
N THR A 47 -1.12 19.00 2.99
CA THR A 47 -1.25 20.36 2.43
C THR A 47 -2.63 20.96 2.74
N ALA A 48 -3.70 20.18 2.59
CA ALA A 48 -5.06 20.64 2.86
C ALA A 48 -5.28 20.94 4.36
N VAL A 49 -4.74 20.10 5.24
CA VAL A 49 -4.78 20.31 6.70
C VAL A 49 -3.99 21.56 7.07
N ASN A 50 -2.76 21.70 6.58
CA ASN A 50 -1.90 22.85 6.88
C ASN A 50 -2.48 24.16 6.33
N ALA A 51 -3.20 24.12 5.21
CA ALA A 51 -3.92 25.27 4.67
C ALA A 51 -5.20 25.64 5.45
N PHE A 52 -5.71 24.77 6.32
CA PHE A 52 -6.86 25.08 7.16
C PHE A 52 -6.44 26.06 8.27
N PRO A 53 -7.16 27.18 8.45
CA PRO A 53 -6.73 28.22 9.39
C PRO A 53 -6.75 27.77 10.85
N ASP A 54 -5.84 28.34 11.65
CA ASP A 54 -5.73 28.03 13.09
C ASP A 54 -6.89 28.60 13.90
N THR A 55 -7.52 29.68 13.42
CA THR A 55 -8.70 30.30 14.01
C THR A 55 -9.72 30.65 12.95
N GLY A 56 -10.96 30.20 13.14
CA GLY A 56 -11.95 30.26 12.09
C GLY A 56 -11.62 29.29 10.96
N GLY A 57 -12.49 29.22 9.97
CA GLY A 57 -12.39 28.30 8.85
C GLY A 57 -13.71 28.26 8.11
N SER A 58 -13.74 27.66 6.93
CA SER A 58 -14.98 27.46 6.19
C SER A 58 -15.30 25.98 6.04
N LEU A 59 -16.59 25.69 5.88
CA LEU A 59 -17.05 24.35 5.48
C LEU A 59 -16.42 23.91 4.15
N THR A 60 -16.09 24.84 3.25
CA THR A 60 -15.44 24.52 1.98
C THR A 60 -14.00 24.06 2.17
N GLN A 61 -13.24 24.64 3.12
CA GLN A 61 -11.90 24.18 3.47
C GLN A 61 -11.95 22.83 4.19
N ALA A 62 -12.90 22.64 5.11
CA ALA A 62 -13.12 21.34 5.77
C ALA A 62 -13.52 20.25 4.76
N LEU A 63 -14.33 20.58 3.75
CA LEU A 63 -14.71 19.65 2.68
C LEU A 63 -13.52 19.27 1.78
N ALA A 64 -12.57 20.18 1.57
CA ALA A 64 -11.35 19.87 0.83
C ALA A 64 -10.51 18.80 1.57
N ILE A 65 -10.37 18.93 2.89
CA ILE A 65 -9.72 17.91 3.73
C ILE A 65 -10.47 16.58 3.65
N ASN A 66 -11.80 16.60 3.77
CA ASN A 66 -12.61 15.38 3.65
C ASN A 66 -12.42 14.68 2.30
N THR A 67 -12.34 15.46 1.22
CA THR A 67 -12.12 14.95 -0.13
C THR A 67 -10.73 14.33 -0.25
N ALA A 68 -9.70 14.99 0.26
CA ALA A 68 -8.33 14.45 0.29
C ALA A 68 -8.25 13.14 1.09
N SER A 69 -8.91 13.09 2.26
CA SER A 69 -8.99 11.88 3.09
C SER A 69 -9.68 10.72 2.37
N LYS A 70 -10.81 10.97 1.69
CA LYS A 70 -11.52 9.95 0.89
C LYS A 70 -10.66 9.44 -0.26
N ASN A 71 -9.99 10.33 -0.98
CA ASN A 71 -9.09 9.94 -2.06
C ASN A 71 -7.95 9.05 -1.54
N LEU A 72 -7.31 9.45 -0.42
CA LEU A 72 -6.28 8.64 0.23
C LEU A 72 -6.83 7.27 0.65
N THR A 73 -8.00 7.23 1.27
CA THR A 73 -8.69 5.99 1.68
C THR A 73 -8.92 5.06 0.50
N THR A 74 -9.41 5.59 -0.63
CA THR A 74 -9.61 4.81 -1.86
C THR A 74 -8.29 4.29 -2.42
N THR A 75 -7.25 5.12 -2.49
CA THR A 75 -5.94 4.70 -2.98
C THR A 75 -5.33 3.60 -2.11
N ILE A 76 -5.44 3.69 -0.78
CA ILE A 76 -4.96 2.65 0.15
C ILE A 76 -5.74 1.34 -0.07
N ALA A 77 -7.05 1.41 -0.26
CA ALA A 77 -7.88 0.22 -0.50
C ALA A 77 -7.53 -0.47 -1.83
N SER A 78 -7.25 0.30 -2.89
CA SER A 78 -6.72 -0.24 -4.15
C SER A 78 -5.37 -0.92 -3.95
N ALA A 79 -4.42 -0.22 -3.33
CA ALA A 79 -3.09 -0.76 -3.02
C ALA A 79 -3.18 -2.07 -2.21
N THR A 80 -4.13 -2.15 -1.26
CA THR A 80 -4.37 -3.37 -0.48
C THR A 80 -4.81 -4.54 -1.36
N THR A 81 -5.70 -4.28 -2.31
CA THR A 81 -6.17 -5.29 -3.26
C THR A 81 -5.03 -5.76 -4.17
N ASP A 82 -4.20 -4.82 -4.62
CA ASP A 82 -3.07 -5.11 -5.50
C ASP A 82 -1.97 -5.89 -4.77
N VAL A 83 -1.64 -5.54 -3.51
CA VAL A 83 -0.73 -6.35 -2.66
C VAL A 83 -1.24 -7.78 -2.49
N GLN A 84 -2.54 -7.98 -2.28
CA GLN A 84 -3.14 -9.30 -2.12
C GLN A 84 -3.14 -10.13 -3.42
N ALA A 85 -3.01 -9.47 -4.57
CA ALA A 85 -2.94 -10.14 -5.86
C ALA A 85 -1.51 -10.62 -6.22
N VAL A 86 -0.49 -10.12 -5.51
CA VAL A 86 0.92 -10.43 -5.77
C VAL A 86 1.22 -11.93 -5.59
N PRO A 87 1.80 -12.61 -6.60
CA PRO A 87 2.31 -13.96 -6.48
C PRO A 87 3.41 -14.05 -5.42
N LEU A 88 3.23 -14.98 -4.49
CA LEU A 88 4.20 -15.26 -3.44
C LEU A 88 5.20 -16.37 -3.87
N PRO A 89 6.44 -16.34 -3.35
CA PRO A 89 6.99 -15.37 -2.41
C PRO A 89 7.47 -14.07 -3.10
N ILE A 90 7.31 -12.94 -2.41
CA ILE A 90 7.95 -11.67 -2.79
C ILE A 90 9.47 -11.81 -2.57
N ALA A 91 10.28 -11.20 -3.44
CA ALA A 91 11.73 -11.15 -3.26
C ALA A 91 12.11 -10.18 -2.13
N GLU A 92 13.13 -10.50 -1.33
CA GLU A 92 13.60 -9.63 -0.23
C GLU A 92 13.93 -8.21 -0.71
N SER A 93 14.57 -8.06 -1.88
CA SER A 93 14.87 -6.74 -2.47
C SER A 93 13.62 -5.91 -2.77
N ASP A 94 12.55 -6.57 -3.18
CA ASP A 94 11.28 -5.90 -3.51
C ASP A 94 10.57 -5.49 -2.21
N ALA A 95 10.61 -6.36 -1.18
CA ALA A 95 10.10 -6.06 0.16
C ALA A 95 10.85 -4.88 0.81
N ASP A 96 12.17 -4.82 0.69
CA ASP A 96 13.00 -3.70 1.18
C ASP A 96 12.66 -2.39 0.46
N THR A 97 12.40 -2.45 -0.85
CA THR A 97 11.99 -1.30 -1.67
C THR A 97 10.64 -0.76 -1.22
N ILE A 98 9.65 -1.66 -1.04
CA ILE A 98 8.32 -1.33 -0.52
C ILE A 98 8.41 -0.73 0.88
N PHE A 99 9.18 -1.35 1.79
CA PHE A 99 9.34 -0.86 3.15
C PHE A 99 9.96 0.55 3.18
N SER A 100 11.02 0.77 2.40
CA SER A 100 11.67 2.07 2.29
C SER A 100 10.73 3.14 1.74
N ALA A 101 9.91 2.79 0.75
CA ALA A 101 8.93 3.69 0.15
C ALA A 101 7.82 4.06 1.15
N VAL A 102 7.35 3.11 1.98
CA VAL A 102 6.37 3.39 3.05
C VAL A 102 6.98 4.31 4.12
N GLN A 103 8.19 4.00 4.60
CA GLN A 103 8.88 4.81 5.62
C GLN A 103 9.11 6.25 5.17
N ALA A 104 9.28 6.50 3.86
CA ALA A 104 9.58 7.82 3.32
C ALA A 104 8.47 8.86 3.55
N PHE A 105 7.20 8.45 3.64
CA PHE A 105 6.08 9.38 3.87
C PHE A 105 5.50 9.35 5.29
N VAL A 106 6.02 8.51 6.18
CA VAL A 106 5.64 8.49 7.61
C VAL A 106 5.78 9.87 8.27
N PRO A 107 6.87 10.65 8.05
CA PRO A 107 6.98 11.98 8.63
C PRO A 107 5.83 12.92 8.22
N THR A 108 5.36 12.82 6.98
CA THR A 108 4.23 13.62 6.47
C THR A 108 2.91 13.22 7.11
N ILE A 109 2.71 11.92 7.39
CA ILE A 109 1.54 11.46 8.15
C ILE A 109 1.56 12.06 9.56
N VAL A 110 2.72 12.04 10.23
CA VAL A 110 2.87 12.60 11.57
C VAL A 110 2.62 14.11 11.58
N ASP A 111 3.10 14.85 10.58
CA ASP A 111 2.83 16.29 10.43
C ASP A 111 1.33 16.56 10.29
N ALA A 112 0.66 15.88 9.35
CA ALA A 112 -0.77 16.03 9.11
C ALA A 112 -1.59 15.74 10.38
N LEU A 113 -1.29 14.66 11.11
CA LEU A 113 -1.98 14.33 12.36
C LEU A 113 -1.75 15.39 13.45
N THR A 114 -0.51 15.88 13.57
CA THR A 114 -0.16 16.95 14.52
C THR A 114 -0.91 18.24 14.19
N ALA A 115 -0.99 18.60 12.92
CA ALA A 115 -1.70 19.77 12.44
C ALA A 115 -3.23 19.65 12.64
N ILE A 116 -3.82 18.46 12.44
CA ILE A 116 -5.23 18.20 12.76
C ILE A 116 -5.50 18.44 14.26
N ILE A 117 -4.64 17.91 15.14
CA ILE A 117 -4.78 18.09 16.59
C ILE A 117 -4.71 19.58 16.96
N ALA A 118 -3.75 20.32 16.42
CA ALA A 118 -3.60 21.74 16.67
C ALA A 118 -4.82 22.55 16.18
N LYS A 119 -5.43 22.15 15.06
CA LYS A 119 -6.56 22.84 14.42
C LYS A 119 -7.92 22.40 14.95
N LYS A 120 -7.97 21.45 15.91
CA LYS A 120 -9.22 20.96 16.52
C LYS A 120 -10.18 22.09 16.95
N PRO A 121 -9.73 23.16 17.64
CA PRO A 121 -10.64 24.24 18.05
C PRO A 121 -11.35 24.92 16.87
N SER A 122 -10.71 24.98 15.70
CA SER A 122 -11.27 25.58 14.49
C SER A 122 -12.22 24.64 13.75
N PHE A 123 -12.01 23.32 13.83
CA PHE A 123 -13.01 22.35 13.40
C PHE A 123 -14.23 22.35 14.31
N ASP A 124 -14.03 22.39 15.63
CA ASP A 124 -15.12 22.39 16.61
C ASP A 124 -16.01 23.65 16.49
N ALA A 125 -15.45 24.76 16.01
CA ALA A 125 -16.19 25.99 15.72
C ALA A 125 -17.11 25.87 14.49
N LEU A 126 -16.92 24.87 13.63
CA LEU A 126 -17.73 24.60 12.45
C LEU A 126 -18.74 23.49 12.73
N ILE A 127 -20.01 23.78 12.48
CA ILE A 127 -21.09 22.79 12.64
C ILE A 127 -20.78 21.57 11.75
N VAL A 128 -20.76 20.36 12.36
CA VAL A 128 -20.53 19.04 11.72
C VAL A 128 -19.07 18.72 11.33
N ALA A 129 -18.14 19.69 11.33
CA ALA A 129 -16.79 19.43 10.84
C ALA A 129 -15.98 18.51 11.77
N ASP A 130 -16.19 18.60 13.08
CA ASP A 130 -15.60 17.73 14.09
C ASP A 130 -15.95 16.25 13.89
N GLN A 131 -17.23 15.96 13.65
CA GLN A 131 -17.74 14.63 13.38
C GLN A 131 -17.23 14.09 12.04
N LEU A 132 -16.97 14.96 11.07
CA LEU A 132 -16.41 14.59 9.78
C LEU A 132 -14.93 14.20 9.90
N VAL A 133 -14.12 15.02 10.59
CA VAL A 133 -12.71 14.72 10.86
C VAL A 133 -12.58 13.40 11.64
N SER A 134 -13.43 13.18 12.64
CA SER A 134 -13.40 11.91 13.40
C SER A 134 -13.73 10.69 12.53
N GLN A 135 -14.69 10.79 11.60
CA GLN A 135 -15.02 9.70 10.68
C GLN A 135 -13.88 9.45 9.70
N ASP A 136 -13.29 10.51 9.15
CA ASP A 136 -12.17 10.42 8.22
C ASP A 136 -10.96 9.73 8.87
N LEU A 137 -10.61 10.12 10.10
CA LEU A 137 -9.53 9.47 10.87
C LEU A 137 -9.83 7.99 11.13
N ALA A 138 -11.07 7.64 11.49
CA ALA A 138 -11.46 6.25 11.70
C ALA A 138 -11.36 5.41 10.43
N SER A 139 -11.81 5.96 9.28
CA SER A 139 -11.68 5.30 7.99
C SER A 139 -10.23 5.12 7.57
N LEU A 140 -9.39 6.16 7.69
CA LEU A 140 -7.96 6.10 7.38
C LEU A 140 -7.23 5.08 8.25
N ASN A 141 -7.53 5.05 9.56
CA ASN A 141 -6.96 4.06 10.46
C ASN A 141 -7.34 2.64 10.03
N SER A 142 -8.63 2.41 9.77
CA SER A 142 -9.11 1.09 9.34
C SER A 142 -8.49 0.62 8.01
N THR A 143 -8.38 1.49 7.01
CA THR A 143 -7.81 1.11 5.71
C THR A 143 -6.30 0.96 5.76
N THR A 144 -5.60 1.80 6.54
CA THR A 144 -4.16 1.67 6.74
C THR A 144 -3.80 0.39 7.46
N SER A 145 -4.54 0.00 8.51
CA SER A 145 -4.31 -1.28 9.20
C SER A 145 -4.56 -2.48 8.28
N ALA A 146 -5.54 -2.40 7.37
CA ALA A 146 -5.78 -3.47 6.39
C ALA A 146 -4.63 -3.56 5.38
N PHE A 147 -4.09 -2.42 4.94
CA PHE A 147 -2.94 -2.36 4.04
C PHE A 147 -1.68 -2.92 4.70
N GLU A 148 -1.39 -2.51 5.94
CA GLU A 148 -0.28 -3.04 6.74
C GLU A 148 -0.40 -4.57 6.87
N ALA A 149 -1.57 -5.08 7.24
CA ALA A 149 -1.79 -6.51 7.35
C ALA A 149 -1.56 -7.26 6.02
N ALA A 150 -1.94 -6.67 4.89
CA ALA A 150 -1.68 -7.25 3.56
C ALA A 150 -0.18 -7.28 3.24
N LEU A 151 0.56 -6.20 3.53
CA LEU A 151 2.01 -6.13 3.36
C LEU A 151 2.73 -7.16 4.23
N VAL A 152 2.34 -7.29 5.50
CA VAL A 152 2.89 -8.28 6.43
C VAL A 152 2.63 -9.70 5.95
N ALA A 153 1.43 -9.99 5.46
CA ALA A 153 1.08 -11.32 4.94
C ALA A 153 1.84 -11.67 3.65
N ALA A 154 2.18 -10.67 2.83
CA ALA A 154 2.91 -10.86 1.59
C ALA A 154 4.44 -10.89 1.75
N ALA A 155 4.95 -10.48 2.92
CA ALA A 155 6.39 -10.37 3.17
C ALA A 155 7.12 -11.73 3.11
N PRO A 156 8.40 -11.74 2.69
CA PRO A 156 9.22 -12.94 2.68
C PRO A 156 9.36 -13.55 4.08
N VAL A 157 9.38 -14.88 4.18
CA VAL A 157 9.58 -15.61 5.44
C VAL A 157 10.92 -15.24 6.08
N GLY A 158 10.88 -14.53 7.20
CA GLY A 158 12.09 -14.05 7.91
C GLY A 158 12.18 -12.52 8.04
N VAL A 159 11.35 -11.76 7.31
CA VAL A 159 11.21 -10.32 7.51
C VAL A 159 10.22 -10.07 8.65
N THR A 160 10.73 -9.75 9.84
CA THR A 160 9.89 -9.24 10.94
C THR A 160 9.85 -7.72 10.85
N PHE A 161 8.70 -7.14 10.49
CA PHE A 161 8.47 -5.72 10.72
C PHE A 161 8.50 -5.52 12.24
N ALA A 162 9.51 -4.80 12.73
CA ALA A 162 9.61 -4.50 14.14
C ALA A 162 8.40 -3.63 14.52
N THR A 163 7.46 -4.20 15.27
CA THR A 163 6.38 -3.46 15.92
C THR A 163 7.03 -2.58 17.00
N THR A 164 7.30 -1.32 16.66
CA THR A 164 7.67 -0.27 17.62
C THR A 164 6.46 0.55 18.00
#